data_AF-A0A0A2I558-F1
#
_entry.id   AF-A0A0A2I558-F1
#
_cell.length_a   1.000
_cell.length_b   1.000
_cell.length_c   1.000
_cell.angle_alpha   90.00
_cell.angle_beta   90.00
_cell.angle_gamma   90.00
#
_symmetry.space_group_name_H-M   'P 1'
#
loop_
_entity.id
_entity.type
_entity.pdbx_description
1 polymer ?
#
loop_
_entity_poly.entity_id
_entity_poly.type
_entity_poly.pdbx_seq_one_letter_code
_entity_poly.pdbx_strand_id
1 'polypeptide(L)'
;MSDRKIQQILKKINYLEAEIEIQKQILYSIPSAQKGEMERTLLVIAARKGDIESLRRQINDLDPEEFARIIAFEEASARFMAIGAENPFTDLFYRQADQDCSLRLANGTIIDCLVKARDAQGGWTALTFDGEVLQFSREQVAEPAAADSPDQAPPH
;
A
#
# COMPACT_ATOMS: atom_id res chain seq x y z
N MET A 1 14.91 5.52 -20.89
CA MET A 1 14.12 4.51 -21.65
C MET A 1 13.66 3.35 -20.77
N SER A 2 14.46 2.89 -19.82
CA SER A 2 14.11 1.83 -18.85
C SER A 2 12.87 2.16 -18.02
N ASP A 3 12.73 3.42 -17.59
CA ASP A 3 11.65 3.87 -16.71
C ASP A 3 10.24 3.65 -17.28
N ARG A 4 9.99 4.02 -18.54
CA ARG A 4 8.72 3.75 -19.24
C ARG A 4 8.42 2.25 -19.34
N LYS A 5 9.45 1.41 -19.48
CA LYS A 5 9.31 -0.04 -19.57
C LYS A 5 8.97 -0.63 -18.20
N ILE A 6 9.63 -0.18 -17.14
CA ILE A 6 9.31 -0.55 -15.74
C ILE A 6 7.87 -0.17 -15.41
N GLN A 7 7.46 1.06 -15.73
CA GLN A 7 6.07 1.51 -15.55
C GLN A 7 5.04 0.66 -16.31
N GLN A 8 5.38 0.19 -17.51
CA GLN A 8 4.52 -0.75 -18.24
C GLN A 8 4.46 -2.14 -17.58
N ILE A 9 5.58 -2.62 -17.03
CA ILE A 9 5.63 -3.89 -16.31
C ILE A 9 4.81 -3.79 -15.02
N LEU A 10 4.96 -2.72 -14.24
CA LEU A 10 4.18 -2.45 -13.03
C LEU A 10 2.68 -2.42 -13.32
N LYS A 11 2.24 -1.73 -14.38
CA LYS A 11 0.83 -1.75 -14.80
C LYS A 11 0.31 -3.16 -15.10
N LYS A 12 1.14 -4.03 -15.70
CA LYS A 12 0.77 -5.43 -15.94
C LYS A 12 0.69 -6.22 -14.64
N ILE A 13 1.63 -6.02 -13.71
CA ILE A 13 1.59 -6.64 -12.38
C ILE A 13 0.27 -6.27 -11.68
N ASN A 14 -0.07 -4.98 -11.61
CA ASN A 14 -1.30 -4.52 -10.95
C ASN A 14 -2.57 -5.14 -11.57
N TYR A 15 -2.60 -5.32 -12.90
CA TYR A 15 -3.71 -5.99 -13.57
C TYR A 15 -3.81 -7.47 -13.16
N LEU A 16 -2.68 -8.19 -13.13
CA LEU A 16 -2.65 -9.61 -12.73
C LEU A 16 -3.03 -9.78 -11.26
N GLU A 17 -2.64 -8.85 -10.38
CA GLU A 17 -3.05 -8.83 -8.98
C GLU A 17 -4.56 -8.64 -8.83
N ALA A 18 -5.14 -7.69 -9.57
CA ALA A 18 -6.59 -7.51 -9.60
C ALA A 18 -7.32 -8.76 -10.14
N GLU A 19 -6.79 -9.41 -11.18
CA GLU A 19 -7.32 -10.67 -11.69
C GLU A 19 -7.26 -11.78 -10.63
N ILE A 20 -6.16 -11.90 -9.88
CA ILE A 20 -6.02 -12.86 -8.77
C ILE A 20 -7.09 -12.60 -7.70
N GLU A 21 -7.34 -11.35 -7.31
CA GLU A 21 -8.38 -11.04 -6.33
C GLU A 21 -9.77 -11.45 -6.81
N ILE A 22 -10.08 -11.23 -8.09
CA ILE A 22 -11.33 -11.72 -8.70
C ILE A 22 -11.40 -13.25 -8.65
N GLN A 23 -10.31 -13.95 -8.97
CA GLN A 23 -10.26 -15.41 -8.91
C GLN A 23 -10.41 -15.95 -7.48
N LYS A 24 -9.88 -15.24 -6.46
CA LYS A 24 -10.11 -15.58 -5.05
C LYS A 24 -11.59 -15.46 -4.68
N GLN A 25 -12.25 -14.39 -5.11
CA GLN A 25 -13.69 -14.22 -4.89
C GLN A 25 -14.50 -15.34 -5.56
N ILE A 26 -14.16 -15.70 -6.80
CA ILE A 26 -14.74 -16.85 -7.50
C ILE A 26 -14.52 -18.11 -6.67
N LEU A 27 -13.30 -18.38 -6.22
CA LEU A 27 -12.96 -19.56 -5.41
C LEU A 27 -13.85 -19.67 -4.16
N TYR A 28 -14.07 -18.57 -3.44
CA TYR A 28 -14.94 -18.54 -2.26
C TYR A 28 -16.42 -18.79 -2.58
N SER A 29 -16.84 -18.54 -3.82
CA SER A 29 -18.22 -18.78 -4.27
C SER A 29 -18.46 -20.23 -4.74
N ILE A 30 -17.40 -21.01 -5.00
CA ILE A 30 -17.54 -22.39 -5.49
C ILE A 30 -18.03 -23.30 -4.35
N PRO A 31 -19.12 -24.08 -4.55
CA PRO A 31 -19.57 -25.04 -3.55
C PRO A 31 -18.50 -26.08 -3.22
N SER A 32 -18.34 -26.44 -1.95
CA SER A 32 -17.30 -27.36 -1.48
C SER A 32 -17.35 -28.76 -2.09
N ALA A 33 -18.51 -29.18 -2.60
CA ALA A 33 -18.68 -30.44 -3.33
C ALA A 33 -18.02 -30.41 -4.73
N GLN A 34 -17.77 -29.23 -5.30
CA GLN A 34 -17.24 -29.04 -6.66
C GLN A 34 -15.72 -28.91 -6.67
N LYS A 35 -15.04 -29.95 -6.18
CA LYS A 35 -13.57 -29.96 -6.04
C LYS A 35 -12.80 -29.67 -7.33
N GLY A 36 -13.27 -30.21 -8.46
CA GLY A 36 -12.62 -29.99 -9.75
C GLY A 36 -12.65 -28.53 -10.22
N GLU A 37 -13.69 -27.77 -9.87
CA GLU A 37 -13.74 -26.33 -10.18
C GLU A 37 -12.80 -25.54 -9.27
N MET A 38 -12.78 -25.85 -7.97
CA MET A 38 -11.83 -25.26 -7.03
C MET A 38 -10.38 -25.47 -7.48
N GLU A 39 -10.02 -26.69 -7.89
CA GLU A 39 -8.69 -27.01 -8.41
C GLU A 39 -8.31 -26.19 -9.65
N ARG A 40 -9.25 -26.02 -10.60
CA ARG A 40 -9.01 -25.20 -11.79
C ARG A 40 -8.78 -23.74 -11.43
N THR A 41 -9.60 -23.16 -10.55
CA THR A 41 -9.43 -21.78 -10.11
C THR A 41 -8.11 -21.59 -9.37
N LEU A 42 -7.71 -22.54 -8.52
CA LEU A 42 -6.40 -22.53 -7.86
C LEU A 42 -5.23 -22.57 -8.85
N LEU A 43 -5.34 -23.37 -9.92
CA LEU A 43 -4.31 -23.41 -10.97
C LEU A 43 -4.20 -22.07 -11.72
N VAL A 44 -5.32 -21.40 -12.00
CA VAL A 44 -5.31 -20.06 -12.61
C VAL A 44 -4.62 -19.05 -11.68
N ILE A 45 -4.96 -19.05 -10.39
CA ILE A 45 -4.30 -18.19 -9.39
C ILE A 45 -2.79 -18.46 -9.36
N ALA A 46 -2.39 -19.73 -9.31
CA ALA A 46 -0.98 -20.12 -9.28
C ALA A 46 -0.22 -19.66 -10.54
N ALA A 47 -0.82 -19.82 -11.73
CA ALA A 47 -0.24 -19.35 -12.97
C ALA A 47 -0.02 -17.83 -12.98
N ARG A 48 -1.02 -17.06 -12.54
CA ARG A 48 -0.93 -15.59 -12.45
C ARG A 48 0.13 -15.12 -11.46
N LYS A 49 0.29 -15.82 -10.33
CA LYS A 49 1.39 -15.57 -9.40
C LYS A 49 2.75 -15.78 -10.06
N GLY A 50 2.91 -16.88 -10.82
CA GLY A 50 4.13 -17.13 -11.58
C GLY A 50 4.42 -16.06 -12.65
N ASP A 51 3.37 -15.54 -13.31
CA ASP A 51 3.49 -14.43 -14.26
C ASP A 51 4.00 -13.15 -13.56
N ILE A 52 3.48 -12.82 -12.37
CA ILE A 52 3.94 -11.68 -11.57
C ILE A 52 5.41 -11.84 -11.17
N GLU A 53 5.82 -13.01 -10.68
CA GLU A 53 7.21 -13.28 -10.32
C GLU A 53 8.17 -13.15 -11.52
N SER A 54 7.73 -13.57 -12.70
CA SER A 54 8.48 -13.37 -13.95
C SER A 54 8.63 -11.89 -14.30
N LEU A 55 7.56 -11.10 -14.15
CA LEU A 55 7.59 -9.65 -14.39
C LEU A 55 8.46 -8.91 -13.36
N ARG A 56 8.42 -9.30 -12.09
CA ARG A 56 9.30 -8.77 -11.04
C ARG A 56 10.78 -9.01 -11.35
N ARG A 57 11.13 -10.22 -11.79
CA ARG A 57 12.50 -10.53 -12.26
C ARG A 57 12.91 -9.67 -13.45
N GLN A 58 12.01 -9.41 -14.40
CA GLN A 58 12.30 -8.50 -15.51
C GLN A 58 12.57 -7.07 -15.04
N ILE A 59 11.90 -6.57 -14.01
CA ILE A 59 12.23 -5.26 -13.43
C ILE A 59 13.63 -5.30 -12.84
N ASN A 60 13.95 -6.31 -12.02
CA ASN A 60 15.28 -6.47 -11.42
C ASN A 60 16.40 -6.54 -12.48
N ASP A 61 16.18 -7.27 -13.58
CA ASP A 61 17.17 -7.38 -14.66
C ASP A 61 17.35 -6.07 -15.43
N LEU A 62 16.32 -5.21 -15.47
CA LEU A 62 16.36 -3.90 -16.12
C LEU A 62 16.98 -2.82 -15.24
N ASP A 63 16.65 -2.84 -13.95
CA ASP A 63 17.05 -1.85 -12.95
C ASP A 63 16.94 -2.45 -11.53
N PRO A 64 18.04 -3.00 -10.99
CA PRO A 64 18.05 -3.59 -9.65
C PRO A 64 17.80 -2.57 -8.53
N GLU A 65 18.20 -1.32 -8.71
CA GLU A 65 18.00 -0.27 -7.69
C GLU A 65 16.52 0.11 -7.62
N GLU A 66 15.87 0.30 -8.77
CA GLU A 66 14.44 0.54 -8.83
C GLU A 66 13.64 -0.66 -8.30
N PHE A 67 14.06 -1.88 -8.63
CA PHE A 67 13.46 -3.09 -8.05
C PHE A 67 13.55 -3.09 -6.52
N ALA A 68 14.74 -2.80 -5.96
CA ALA A 68 14.92 -2.74 -4.51
C ALA A 68 14.03 -1.67 -3.86
N ARG A 69 13.90 -0.49 -4.50
CA ARG A 69 12.97 0.56 -4.06
C ARG A 69 11.53 0.08 -4.04
N ILE A 70 11.06 -0.56 -5.12
CA ILE A 70 9.71 -1.11 -5.21
C ILE A 70 9.44 -2.11 -4.09
N ILE A 71 10.36 -3.05 -3.84
CA ILE A 71 10.22 -4.04 -2.77
C ILE A 71 10.16 -3.35 -1.40
N ALA A 72 11.04 -2.38 -1.13
CA ALA A 72 11.00 -1.63 0.13
C ALA A 72 9.64 -0.95 0.34
N PHE A 73 9.07 -0.35 -0.70
CA PHE A 73 7.72 0.25 -0.63
C PHE A 73 6.60 -0.76 -0.41
N GLU A 74 6.66 -1.92 -1.06
CA GLU A 74 5.67 -3.00 -0.85
C GLU A 74 5.69 -3.48 0.61
N GLU A 75 6.88 -3.74 1.15
CA GLU A 75 7.08 -4.17 2.54
C GLU A 75 6.61 -3.10 3.53
N ALA A 76 6.95 -1.84 3.27
CA ALA A 76 6.55 -0.71 4.10
C ALA A 76 5.02 -0.52 4.08
N SER A 77 4.39 -0.64 2.92
CA SER A 77 2.93 -0.58 2.79
C SER A 77 2.26 -1.73 3.54
N ALA A 78 2.79 -2.95 3.42
CA ALA A 78 2.28 -4.10 4.16
C ALA A 78 2.39 -3.91 5.68
N ARG A 79 3.53 -3.39 6.16
CA ARG A 79 3.74 -3.07 7.57
C ARG A 79 2.80 -1.97 8.05
N PHE A 80 2.60 -0.91 7.26
CA PHE A 80 1.65 0.16 7.57
C PHE A 80 0.23 -0.39 7.75
N MET A 81 -0.21 -1.28 6.84
CA MET A 81 -1.51 -1.93 6.92
C MET A 81 -1.62 -2.88 8.13
N ALA A 82 -0.56 -3.62 8.44
CA ALA A 82 -0.52 -4.48 9.63
C ALA A 82 -0.67 -3.67 10.93
N ILE A 83 0.00 -2.53 11.04
CA ILE A 83 -0.16 -1.61 12.17
C ILE A 83 -1.62 -1.13 12.26
N GLY A 84 -2.23 -0.77 11.14
CA GLY A 84 -3.64 -0.35 11.10
C GLY A 84 -4.64 -1.47 11.44
N ALA A 85 -4.27 -2.73 11.24
CA ALA A 85 -5.08 -3.87 11.66
C ALA A 85 -4.99 -4.13 13.18
N GLU A 86 -3.81 -3.91 13.77
CA GLU A 86 -3.58 -4.04 15.22
C GLU A 86 -4.11 -2.84 16.01
N ASN A 87 -3.91 -1.63 15.45
CA ASN A 87 -4.30 -0.35 16.03
C ASN A 87 -5.10 0.44 14.97
N PRO A 88 -6.43 0.24 14.92
CA PRO A 88 -7.28 0.88 13.93
C PRO A 88 -7.06 2.39 13.85
N PHE A 89 -6.72 2.85 12.66
CA PHE A 89 -6.57 4.27 12.37
C PHE A 89 -7.93 4.97 12.38
N THR A 90 -8.01 6.11 13.03
CA THR A 90 -9.18 6.99 13.06
C THR A 90 -9.12 8.06 11.98
N ASP A 91 -7.91 8.47 11.59
CA ASP A 91 -7.68 9.51 10.60
C ASP A 91 -6.59 9.07 9.64
N LEU A 92 -6.76 9.39 8.35
CA LEU A 92 -5.81 9.07 7.29
C LEU A 92 -5.58 10.31 6.43
N PHE A 93 -4.33 10.70 6.26
CA PHE A 93 -3.90 11.81 5.43
C PHE A 93 -2.89 11.30 4.41
N TYR A 94 -3.11 11.57 3.14
CA TYR A 94 -2.23 11.12 2.06
C TYR A 94 -1.91 12.28 1.15
N ARG A 95 -0.78 12.19 0.46
CA ARG A 95 -0.37 13.19 -0.52
C ARG A 95 -1.38 13.23 -1.66
N GLN A 96 -1.91 14.41 -1.95
CA GLN A 96 -2.70 14.68 -3.14
C GLN A 96 -1.87 15.51 -4.13
N ALA A 97 -2.36 15.67 -5.37
CA ALA A 97 -1.63 16.40 -6.41
C ALA A 97 -1.25 17.84 -6.00
N ASP A 98 -2.09 18.47 -5.18
CA ASP A 98 -1.93 19.88 -4.75
C ASP A 98 -1.60 20.02 -3.26
N GLN A 99 -1.36 18.91 -2.53
CA GLN A 99 -1.10 18.93 -1.10
C GLN A 99 0.02 17.97 -0.72
N ASP A 100 1.09 18.50 -0.14
CA ASP A 100 2.17 17.70 0.42
C ASP A 100 1.74 17.05 1.74
N CYS A 101 2.09 15.78 1.92
CA CYS A 101 1.98 15.11 3.21
C CYS A 101 3.28 15.35 3.98
N SER A 102 3.16 16.00 5.14
CA SER A 102 4.26 16.10 6.10
C SER A 102 3.75 15.89 7.52
N LEU A 103 4.62 15.38 8.40
CA LEU A 103 4.37 15.20 9.83
C LEU A 103 5.36 16.07 10.62
N ARG A 104 4.85 16.98 11.44
CA ARG A 104 5.70 17.82 12.29
C ARG A 104 5.87 17.23 13.68
N LEU A 105 7.10 16.98 14.08
CA LEU A 105 7.45 16.52 15.43
C LEU A 105 7.58 17.68 16.41
N ALA A 106 7.42 17.38 17.71
CA ALA A 106 7.50 18.35 18.81
C ALA A 106 8.88 19.04 18.92
N ASN A 107 9.94 18.39 18.44
CA ASN A 107 11.29 18.96 18.38
C ASN A 107 11.51 19.90 17.17
N GLY A 108 10.48 20.14 16.35
CA GLY A 108 10.56 20.96 15.14
C GLY A 108 10.99 20.22 13.87
N THR A 109 11.30 18.92 13.96
CA THR A 109 11.61 18.08 12.78
C THR A 109 10.36 17.92 11.92
N ILE A 110 10.53 17.98 10.60
CA ILE A 110 9.47 17.73 9.63
C ILE A 110 9.84 16.46 8.85
N ILE A 111 8.88 15.55 8.75
CA ILE A 111 9.02 14.30 8.01
C ILE A 111 8.10 14.37 6.80
N ASP A 112 8.67 14.24 5.61
CA ASP A 112 7.89 14.13 4.38
C ASP A 112 7.33 12.71 4.24
N CYS A 113 6.05 12.62 3.94
CA CYS A 113 5.32 11.36 3.86
C CYS A 113 4.57 11.19 2.55
N LEU A 114 4.27 9.94 2.22
CA LEU A 114 3.24 9.58 1.25
C LEU A 114 1.88 9.53 1.92
N VAL A 115 1.84 8.92 3.11
CA VAL A 115 0.64 8.79 3.94
C VAL A 115 1.03 8.84 5.41
N LYS A 116 0.18 9.48 6.21
CA LYS A 116 0.22 9.43 7.67
C LYS A 116 -1.16 9.09 8.19
N ALA A 117 -1.21 8.31 9.26
CA ALA A 117 -2.43 7.95 9.94
C ALA A 117 -2.30 8.22 11.43
N ARG A 118 -3.44 8.49 12.05
CA ARG A 118 -3.56 8.61 13.49
C ARG A 118 -4.45 7.49 14.02
N ASP A 119 -4.05 6.86 15.11
CA ASP A 119 -4.85 5.86 15.82
C ASP A 119 -5.74 6.48 16.92
N ALA A 120 -6.61 5.66 17.52
CA ALA A 120 -7.53 6.08 18.56
C ALA A 120 -6.84 6.56 19.86
N GLN A 121 -5.58 6.18 20.10
CA GLN A 121 -4.78 6.64 21.24
C GLN A 121 -4.06 7.96 20.95
N GLY A 122 -4.14 8.44 19.70
CA GLY A 122 -3.44 9.63 19.22
C GLY A 122 -2.00 9.36 18.79
N GLY A 123 -1.60 8.09 18.67
CA GLY A 123 -0.36 7.69 18.05
C GLY A 123 -0.40 7.94 16.55
N TRP A 124 0.77 8.23 15.96
CA TRP A 124 0.92 8.53 14.55
C TRP A 124 1.78 7.48 13.87
N THR A 125 1.36 7.06 12.69
CA THR A 125 2.15 6.20 11.80
C THR A 125 2.32 6.92 10.47
N ALA A 126 3.54 7.02 9.94
CA ALA A 126 3.83 7.64 8.66
C ALA A 126 4.62 6.68 7.76
N LEU A 127 4.28 6.66 6.47
CA LEU A 127 5.04 6.01 5.41
C LEU A 127 5.77 7.10 4.60
N THR A 128 7.09 7.05 4.55
CA THR A 128 7.95 8.06 3.89
C THR A 128 8.13 7.80 2.39
N PHE A 129 8.75 8.75 1.67
CA PHE A 129 9.16 8.59 0.27
C PHE A 129 10.34 7.63 0.06
N ASP A 130 10.97 7.18 1.14
CA ASP A 130 12.07 6.22 1.08
C ASP A 130 11.59 4.78 1.37
N GLY A 131 10.27 4.59 1.56
CA GLY A 131 9.72 3.30 1.94
C GLY A 131 9.97 2.94 3.40
N GLU A 132 10.01 3.94 4.30
CA GLU A 132 10.14 3.69 5.74
C GLU A 132 8.80 3.89 6.44
N VAL A 133 8.50 3.00 7.40
CA VAL A 133 7.36 3.16 8.31
C VAL A 133 7.85 3.65 9.66
N LEU A 134 7.44 4.86 10.01
CA LEU A 134 7.78 5.52 11.26
C LEU A 134 6.56 5.59 12.17
N GLN A 135 6.75 5.32 13.46
CA GLN A 135 5.70 5.39 14.48
C GLN A 135 6.11 6.39 15.56
N PHE A 136 5.16 7.22 15.97
CA PHE A 136 5.36 8.27 16.97
C PHE A 136 4.22 8.24 17.97
N SER A 137 4.55 8.46 19.24
CA SER A 137 3.53 8.71 20.27
C SER A 137 2.90 10.10 20.06
N ARG A 138 1.76 10.30 20.70
CA ARG A 138 1.04 11.58 20.66
C ARG A 138 1.92 12.76 21.08
N GLU A 139 2.76 12.58 22.10
CA GLU A 139 3.61 13.62 22.67
C GLU A 139 4.79 14.00 21.77
N GLN A 140 5.16 13.11 20.84
CA GLN A 140 6.26 13.34 19.90
C GLN A 140 5.83 14.17 18.69
N VAL A 141 4.53 14.38 18.48
CA VAL A 141 3.97 15.06 17.31
C VAL A 141 3.37 16.41 17.72
N ALA A 142 3.68 17.46 16.95
CA ALA A 142 3.23 18.83 17.20
C ALA A 142 1.86 19.15 16.57
N GLU A 143 1.27 18.20 15.86
CA GLU A 143 -0.01 18.39 15.17
C GLU A 143 -1.18 18.35 16.17
N PRO A 144 -2.13 19.30 16.07
CA PRO A 144 -3.27 19.33 16.97
C PRO A 144 -4.14 18.08 16.80
N ALA A 145 -4.79 17.67 17.89
CA ALA A 145 -5.82 16.64 17.87
C ALA A 145 -7.06 17.18 17.12
N ALA A 146 -7.04 17.06 15.78
CA ALA A 146 -8.02 17.61 14.86
C ALA A 146 -8.03 19.14 14.80
N ALA A 147 -7.65 19.69 13.64
CA ALA A 147 -8.28 20.89 13.16
C ALA A 147 -9.28 20.44 12.10
N ASP A 148 -10.53 20.91 12.23
CA ASP A 148 -11.55 20.84 11.19
C ASP A 148 -10.91 21.02 9.80
N SER A 149 -10.93 19.98 8.97
CA SER A 149 -10.92 20.21 7.54
C SER A 149 -12.35 20.58 7.18
N PRO A 150 -12.66 21.85 6.83
CA PRO A 150 -13.91 22.12 6.18
C PRO A 150 -13.84 21.41 4.82
N ASP A 151 -14.94 20.77 4.44
CA ASP A 151 -15.18 20.23 3.10
C ASP A 151 -14.74 18.78 2.83
N GLN A 152 -15.37 17.84 3.53
CA GLN A 152 -15.77 16.56 2.93
C GLN A 152 -17.30 16.53 2.83
N ALA A 153 -17.86 17.27 1.87
CA ALA A 153 -19.21 17.00 1.41
C ALA A 153 -19.17 15.76 0.49
N PRO A 154 -20.01 14.73 0.73
CA PRO A 154 -20.12 13.60 -0.20
C PRO A 154 -20.78 14.07 -1.51
N PRO A 155 -20.35 13.57 -2.68
CA PRO A 155 -21.07 13.82 -3.92
C PRO A 155 -22.46 13.15 -3.85
N HIS A 156 -23.49 13.93 -4.17
CA HIS A 156 -24.87 13.49 -4.38
C HIS A 156 -25.02 12.69 -5.67
#